data_AF-A0A1H3N3P0-F1
#
_entry.id   AF-A0A1H3N3P0-F1
#
_cell.length_a   1.000
_cell.length_b   1.000
_cell.length_c   1.000
_cell.angle_alpha   90.00
_cell.angle_beta   90.00
_cell.angle_gamma   90.00
#
_symmetry.space_group_name_H-M   'P 1'
#
loop_
_entity.id
_entity.type
_entity.pdbx_description
1 polymer ?
#
loop_
_entity_poly.entity_id
_entity_poly.type
_entity_poly.pdbx_seq_one_letter_code
_entity_poly.pdbx_strand_id
1 'polypeptide(L)'
;MSLNTEPSPTHPRARLLAIVAVEPSRRVMCQNPGCGHGVYAAIHVVEDQGTLMVLGSTCFGKRYGSTNALGLPSYSAGGGGGGTLDEAERQMLMENTAALMARFKERHDSAMALADAKLRALRERASQHQAARRAQFAPTPTRPLQSLPQHPWPWQHQQNTSVGVVRGTDGQCWVRVQHRDGTQKIAPWPAFDGWDEVLPPSVGVPDLSLTAYAVKDVVMALQWLRARGFSTPEVSRWPEVLKILPPVDESP
;
A
#
# COMPACT_ATOMS: atom_id res chain seq x y z
N MET A 1 -13.21 -8.54 -31.51
CA MET A 1 -12.43 -8.59 -32.77
C MET A 1 -11.14 -7.82 -32.52
N SER A 2 -10.10 -8.53 -32.07
CA SER A 2 -8.81 -7.97 -31.74
C SER A 2 -7.94 -7.98 -32.99
N LEU A 3 -7.59 -6.80 -33.52
CA LEU A 3 -6.61 -6.70 -34.59
C LEU A 3 -5.23 -6.68 -33.95
N ASN A 4 -4.59 -7.86 -33.96
CA ASN A 4 -3.17 -8.02 -33.75
C ASN A 4 -2.43 -7.36 -34.91
N THR A 5 -1.77 -6.24 -34.67
CA THR A 5 -0.81 -5.65 -35.62
C THR A 5 0.56 -6.26 -35.32
N GLU A 6 0.91 -7.35 -36.00
CA GLU A 6 2.28 -7.85 -36.04
C GLU A 6 3.17 -6.85 -36.81
N PRO A 7 4.32 -6.41 -36.27
CA PRO A 7 5.27 -5.61 -37.02
C PRO A 7 6.10 -6.51 -37.94
N SER A 8 5.81 -6.48 -39.24
CA SER A 8 6.67 -7.06 -40.28
C SER A 8 8.04 -6.37 -40.29
N PRO A 9 9.18 -7.06 -40.07
CA PRO A 9 10.50 -6.45 -40.16
C PRO A 9 11.03 -6.57 -41.60
N THR A 10 10.44 -5.86 -42.56
CA THR A 10 10.93 -5.85 -43.95
C THR A 10 12.20 -5.00 -44.13
N HIS A 11 12.60 -4.21 -43.12
CA HIS A 11 13.76 -3.34 -43.17
C HIS A 11 14.59 -3.37 -41.87
N PRO A 12 15.33 -4.46 -41.57
CA PRO A 12 16.06 -4.61 -40.31
C PRO A 12 17.20 -3.60 -40.11
N ARG A 13 17.54 -2.83 -41.15
CA ARG A 13 18.60 -1.79 -41.13
C ARG A 13 18.08 -0.37 -41.35
N ALA A 14 16.76 -0.17 -41.35
CA ALA A 14 16.17 1.16 -41.44
C ALA A 14 15.57 1.58 -40.10
N ARG A 15 15.84 2.81 -39.67
CA ARG A 15 15.35 3.37 -38.41
C ARG A 15 14.86 4.80 -38.62
N LEU A 16 13.67 5.09 -38.11
CA LEU A 16 13.16 6.46 -38.03
C LEU A 16 13.85 7.20 -36.88
N LEU A 17 14.59 8.25 -37.20
CA LEU A 17 15.32 9.05 -36.22
C LEU A 17 14.47 10.18 -35.66
N ALA A 18 13.82 10.94 -36.53
CA ALA A 18 13.00 12.08 -36.13
C ALA A 18 11.87 12.34 -37.13
N ILE A 19 10.78 12.93 -36.64
CA ILE A 19 9.77 13.57 -37.47
C ILE A 19 9.81 15.06 -37.11
N VAL A 20 9.97 15.91 -38.11
CA VAL A 20 10.10 17.36 -37.93
C VAL A 20 9.17 18.10 -38.88
N ALA A 21 8.85 19.34 -38.53
CA ALA A 21 8.14 20.27 -39.39
C ALA A 21 8.99 21.52 -39.65
N VAL A 22 8.74 22.21 -40.74
CA VAL A 22 9.26 23.56 -41.04
C VAL A 22 8.11 24.42 -41.52
N GLU A 23 8.31 25.74 -41.49
CA GLU A 23 7.33 26.70 -42.04
C GLU A 23 7.03 26.38 -43.52
N PRO A 24 5.76 26.42 -44.00
CA PRO A 24 5.41 26.10 -45.38
C PRO A 24 6.19 26.88 -46.44
N SER A 25 6.51 28.14 -46.15
CA SER A 25 7.32 29.01 -47.02
C SER A 25 8.78 28.58 -47.13
N ARG A 26 9.23 27.71 -46.23
CA ARG A 26 10.63 27.26 -46.06
C ARG A 26 10.78 25.75 -46.25
N ARG A 27 9.91 25.15 -47.05
CA ARG A 27 9.94 23.72 -47.41
C ARG A 27 11.33 23.22 -47.78
N VAL A 28 11.65 22.01 -47.36
CA VAL A 28 12.90 21.31 -47.74
C VAL A 28 12.61 20.26 -48.80
N MET A 29 13.60 19.87 -49.59
CA MET A 29 13.40 18.94 -50.69
C MET A 29 13.42 17.49 -50.21
N CYS A 30 12.42 16.70 -50.60
CA CYS A 30 12.43 15.27 -50.35
C CYS A 30 13.55 14.58 -51.13
N GLN A 31 14.38 13.82 -50.42
CA GLN A 31 15.54 13.11 -50.94
C GLN A 31 15.21 11.69 -51.42
N ASN A 32 13.93 11.32 -51.54
CA ASN A 32 13.57 10.05 -52.15
C ASN A 32 13.95 10.08 -53.64
N PRO A 33 14.63 9.04 -54.17
CA PRO A 33 14.96 8.98 -55.60
C PRO A 33 13.75 9.24 -56.48
N GLY A 34 13.86 10.19 -57.41
CA GLY A 34 12.80 10.58 -58.34
C GLY A 34 11.65 11.42 -57.78
N CYS A 35 11.69 11.86 -56.52
CA CYS A 35 10.61 12.66 -55.93
C CYS A 35 10.85 14.17 -56.07
N GLY A 36 11.89 14.70 -55.42
CA GLY A 36 12.23 16.13 -55.43
C GLY A 36 11.13 17.09 -54.95
N HIS A 37 10.05 16.63 -54.32
CA HIS A 37 8.98 17.52 -53.86
C HIS A 37 9.38 18.27 -52.58
N GLY A 38 8.96 19.53 -52.49
CA GLY A 38 9.10 20.31 -51.26
C GLY A 38 8.16 19.83 -50.16
N VAL A 39 8.70 19.54 -48.99
CA VAL A 39 7.98 19.01 -47.81
C VAL A 39 8.14 19.96 -46.63
N TYR A 40 7.09 20.10 -45.81
CA TYR A 40 7.09 21.03 -44.68
C TYR A 40 6.44 20.50 -43.39
N ALA A 41 5.33 19.75 -43.44
CA ALA A 41 4.57 19.41 -42.22
C ALA A 41 5.00 18.10 -41.52
N ALA A 42 5.49 17.11 -42.26
CA ALA A 42 5.83 15.79 -41.72
C ALA A 42 7.06 15.22 -42.42
N ILE A 43 8.21 15.80 -42.08
CA ILE A 43 9.50 15.45 -42.64
C ILE A 43 10.11 14.33 -41.79
N HIS A 44 10.23 13.15 -42.39
CA HIS A 44 10.77 11.96 -41.76
C HIS A 44 12.27 11.91 -42.03
N VAL A 45 13.08 11.92 -40.97
CA VAL A 45 14.53 11.70 -41.05
C VAL A 45 14.81 10.25 -40.70
N VAL A 46 15.34 9.50 -41.66
CA VAL A 46 15.56 8.06 -41.55
C VAL A 46 17.03 7.76 -41.75
N GLU A 47 17.54 6.83 -40.95
CA GLU A 47 18.80 6.14 -41.23
C GLU A 47 18.48 4.82 -41.92
N ASP A 48 18.92 4.65 -43.17
CA ASP A 48 18.75 3.44 -43.95
C ASP A 48 20.13 2.96 -44.42
N GLN A 49 20.57 1.80 -43.93
CA GLN A 49 21.89 1.23 -44.22
C GLN A 49 23.06 2.18 -43.90
N GLY A 50 22.93 2.99 -42.85
CA GLY A 50 23.93 3.98 -42.44
C GLY A 50 23.91 5.28 -43.25
N THR A 51 22.98 5.43 -44.19
CA THR A 51 22.75 6.68 -44.92
C THR A 51 21.58 7.43 -44.33
N LEU A 52 21.78 8.72 -44.02
CA LEU A 52 20.72 9.60 -43.57
C LEU A 52 19.93 10.13 -44.77
N MET A 53 18.60 10.07 -44.68
CA MET A 53 17.70 10.55 -45.72
C MET A 53 16.55 11.36 -45.14
N VAL A 54 16.17 12.43 -45.85
CA VAL A 54 15.05 13.30 -45.54
C VAL A 54 13.88 13.00 -46.48
N LEU A 55 12.76 12.52 -45.93
CA LEU A 55 11.62 12.03 -46.70
C LEU A 55 10.33 12.76 -46.31
N GLY A 56 9.45 13.01 -47.29
CA GLY A 56 8.06 13.37 -46.99
C GLY A 56 7.26 12.15 -46.53
N SER A 57 6.19 12.36 -45.76
CA SER A 57 5.29 11.30 -45.28
C SER A 57 4.82 10.32 -46.37
N THR A 58 4.42 10.82 -47.54
CA THR A 58 3.99 9.97 -48.66
C THR A 58 5.13 9.12 -49.22
N CYS A 59 6.35 9.67 -49.35
CA CYS A 59 7.51 8.91 -49.82
C CYS A 59 7.98 7.90 -48.80
N PHE A 60 7.93 8.25 -47.51
CA PHE A 60 8.22 7.34 -46.41
C PHE A 60 7.27 6.14 -46.45
N GLY A 61 5.96 6.38 -46.52
CA GLY A 61 4.95 5.31 -46.59
C GLY A 61 5.11 4.41 -47.82
N LYS A 62 5.41 4.99 -48.99
CA LYS A 62 5.69 4.21 -50.21
C LYS A 62 6.96 3.36 -50.08
N ARG A 63 8.02 3.89 -49.46
CA ARG A 63 9.32 3.21 -49.36
C ARG A 63 9.32 2.08 -48.33
N TYR A 64 8.68 2.29 -47.18
CA TYR A 64 8.72 1.33 -46.06
C TYR A 64 7.40 0.58 -45.86
N GLY A 65 6.39 0.82 -46.71
CA GLY A 65 5.11 0.11 -46.72
C GLY A 65 3.98 0.77 -45.92
N SER A 66 4.30 1.62 -44.93
CA SER A 66 3.30 2.44 -44.22
C SER A 66 3.95 3.63 -43.53
N THR A 67 3.14 4.60 -43.07
CA THR A 67 3.60 5.75 -42.29
C THR A 67 4.13 5.39 -40.90
N ASN A 68 3.87 4.16 -40.44
CA ASN A 68 4.30 3.67 -39.13
C ASN A 68 5.28 2.48 -39.25
N ALA A 69 5.78 2.18 -40.45
CA ALA A 69 6.53 0.96 -40.73
C ALA A 69 7.82 0.82 -39.91
N LEU A 70 8.45 1.93 -39.54
CA LEU A 70 9.68 1.95 -38.74
C LEU A 70 9.42 2.29 -37.25
N GLY A 71 8.16 2.29 -36.81
CA GLY A 71 7.78 2.59 -35.44
C GLY A 71 7.88 4.08 -35.06
N LEU A 72 8.07 4.33 -33.77
CA LEU A 72 8.22 5.68 -33.22
C LEU A 72 9.60 6.27 -33.55
N PRO A 73 9.72 7.60 -33.69
CA PRO A 73 11.00 8.24 -33.90
C PRO A 73 11.92 8.03 -32.69
N SER A 74 13.21 7.79 -32.96
CA SER A 74 14.23 7.57 -31.94
C SER A 74 14.46 8.82 -31.08
N TYR A 75 14.35 10.00 -31.69
CA TYR A 75 14.47 11.29 -31.03
C TYR A 75 13.20 12.10 -31.31
N SER A 76 12.53 12.53 -30.26
CA SER A 76 11.45 13.51 -30.39
C SER A 76 12.09 14.89 -30.62
N ALA A 77 11.98 15.42 -31.84
CA ALA A 77 12.22 16.83 -32.07
C ALA A 77 11.06 17.59 -31.40
N GLY A 78 11.21 18.08 -30.17
CA GLY A 78 10.09 18.71 -29.45
C GLY A 78 8.98 17.73 -29.03
N GLY A 79 8.29 18.02 -27.93
CA GLY A 79 7.36 17.08 -27.29
C GLY A 79 6.35 16.44 -28.25
N GLY A 80 6.36 15.11 -28.33
CA GLY A 80 5.26 14.25 -28.76
C GLY A 80 4.76 14.32 -30.21
N GLY A 81 5.19 15.25 -31.06
CA GLY A 81 4.51 15.47 -32.35
C GLY A 81 5.34 16.03 -33.51
N GLY A 82 6.66 16.14 -33.39
CA GLY A 82 7.48 16.78 -34.41
C GLY A 82 7.36 18.29 -34.34
N GLY A 83 8.15 18.87 -33.45
CA GLY A 83 8.38 20.29 -33.30
C GLY A 83 8.88 20.92 -34.60
N THR A 84 8.45 22.15 -34.79
CA THR A 84 8.87 22.98 -35.92
C THR A 84 10.32 23.40 -35.72
N LEU A 85 11.16 23.15 -36.73
CA LEU A 85 12.55 23.61 -36.73
C LEU A 85 12.60 25.12 -36.95
N ASP A 86 13.53 25.77 -36.24
CA ASP A 86 13.90 27.15 -36.56
C ASP A 86 14.72 27.22 -37.87
N GLU A 87 15.08 28.43 -38.32
CA GLU A 87 15.82 28.59 -39.57
C GLU A 87 17.20 27.94 -39.54
N ALA A 88 17.88 28.02 -38.41
CA ALA A 88 19.22 27.45 -38.27
C ALA A 88 19.14 25.93 -38.33
N GLU A 89 18.20 25.33 -37.59
CA GLU A 89 17.92 23.89 -37.59
C GLU A 89 17.47 23.39 -38.95
N ARG A 90 16.63 24.15 -39.67
CA ARG A 90 16.27 23.86 -41.07
C ARG A 90 17.50 23.85 -41.98
N GLN A 91 18.38 24.85 -41.87
CA GLN A 91 19.56 24.92 -42.73
C GLN A 91 20.49 23.73 -42.44
N MET A 92 20.68 23.38 -41.16
CA MET A 92 21.40 22.16 -40.79
C MET A 92 20.74 20.89 -41.34
N LEU A 93 19.40 20.81 -41.38
CA LEU A 93 18.72 19.66 -41.99
C LEU A 93 19.11 19.46 -43.46
N MET A 94 19.35 20.55 -44.19
CA MET A 94 19.71 20.53 -45.62
C MET A 94 21.21 20.33 -45.86
N GLU A 95 22.06 21.02 -45.10
CA GLU A 95 23.52 21.04 -45.32
C GLU A 95 24.24 19.93 -44.56
N ASN A 96 23.76 19.59 -43.35
CA ASN A 96 24.42 18.65 -42.46
C ASN A 96 23.41 17.95 -41.55
N THR A 97 22.61 17.07 -42.15
CA THR A 97 21.59 16.28 -41.43
C THR A 97 22.20 15.49 -40.26
N ALA A 98 23.45 15.02 -40.39
CA ALA A 98 24.14 14.28 -39.34
C ALA A 98 24.37 15.12 -38.09
N ALA A 99 24.82 16.37 -38.23
CA ALA A 99 25.01 17.28 -37.10
C ALA A 99 23.69 17.61 -36.39
N LEU A 100 22.60 17.79 -37.16
CA LEU A 100 21.28 18.01 -36.56
C LEU A 100 20.82 16.78 -35.75
N MET A 101 20.99 15.57 -36.30
CA MET A 101 20.65 14.34 -35.59
C MET A 101 21.50 14.12 -34.34
N ALA A 102 22.79 14.50 -34.36
CA ALA A 102 23.64 14.47 -33.18
C ALA A 102 23.12 15.40 -32.06
N ARG A 103 22.69 16.63 -32.40
CA ARG A 103 22.07 17.55 -31.43
C ARG A 103 20.78 17.00 -30.84
N PHE A 104 19.95 16.36 -31.66
CA PHE A 104 18.72 15.72 -31.19
C PHE A 104 19.00 14.53 -30.28
N LYS A 105 20.00 13.72 -30.62
CA LYS A 105 20.48 12.64 -29.77
C LYS A 105 20.94 13.16 -28.41
N GLU A 106 21.79 14.17 -28.38
CA GLU A 106 22.30 14.75 -27.13
C GLU A 106 21.18 15.32 -26.24
N ARG A 107 20.23 16.06 -26.84
CA ARG A 107 19.05 16.57 -26.14
C ARG A 107 18.19 15.44 -25.56
N HIS A 108 17.99 14.37 -26.33
CA HIS A 108 17.22 13.21 -25.89
C HIS A 108 17.92 12.47 -24.75
N ASP A 109 19.22 12.17 -24.90
CA ASP A 109 20.02 11.47 -23.89
C ASP A 109 20.05 12.27 -22.58
N SER A 110 20.19 13.60 -22.67
CA SER A 110 20.16 14.50 -21.51
C SER A 110 18.81 14.49 -20.80
N ALA A 111 17.70 14.53 -21.56
CA ALA A 111 16.35 14.46 -21.02
C ALA A 111 16.07 13.11 -20.34
N MET A 112 16.52 12.01 -20.96
CA MET A 112 16.40 10.67 -20.38
C MET A 112 17.23 10.52 -19.10
N ALA A 113 18.45 11.06 -19.06
CA ALA A 113 19.29 11.05 -17.87
C ALA A 113 18.65 11.86 -16.72
N LEU A 114 18.07 13.03 -17.01
CA LEU A 114 17.35 13.83 -16.01
C LEU A 114 16.08 13.12 -15.51
N ALA A 115 15.34 12.48 -16.41
CA ALA A 115 14.14 11.72 -16.05
C ALA A 115 14.48 10.50 -15.16
N ASP A 116 15.54 9.77 -15.50
CA ASP A 116 16.02 8.64 -14.70
C ASP A 116 16.52 9.08 -13.32
N ALA A 117 17.31 10.17 -13.25
CA ALA A 117 17.76 10.73 -11.98
C ALA A 117 16.57 11.16 -11.09
N LYS A 118 15.54 11.79 -11.69
CA LYS A 118 14.32 12.16 -10.98
C LYS A 118 13.54 10.94 -10.48
N LEU A 119 13.43 9.89 -11.31
CA LEU A 119 12.75 8.65 -10.93
C LEU A 119 13.48 7.93 -9.78
N ARG A 120 14.82 7.88 -9.82
CA ARG A 120 15.65 7.35 -8.73
C ARG A 120 15.43 8.11 -7.42
N ALA A 121 15.52 9.44 -7.47
CA ALA A 121 15.29 10.28 -6.29
C ALA A 121 13.88 10.11 -5.70
N LEU A 122 12.86 9.96 -6.54
CA LEU A 122 11.49 9.69 -6.07
C LEU A 122 11.35 8.32 -5.40
N ARG A 123 11.99 7.28 -5.95
CA ARG A 123 12.01 5.93 -5.35
C ARG A 123 12.73 5.92 -4.00
N GLU A 124 13.87 6.59 -3.90
CA GLU A 124 14.62 6.72 -2.64
C GLU A 124 13.81 7.46 -1.58
N ARG A 125 13.13 8.56 -1.93
CA ARG A 125 12.25 9.27 -1.00
C ARG A 125 11.08 8.40 -0.55
N ALA A 126 10.48 7.63 -1.47
CA ALA A 126 9.39 6.72 -1.13
C ALA A 126 9.84 5.59 -0.18
N SER A 127 11.02 5.00 -0.43
CA SER A 127 11.57 3.94 0.44
C SER A 127 11.92 4.47 1.83
N GLN A 128 12.50 5.67 1.92
CA GLN A 128 12.77 6.34 3.19
C GLN A 128 11.48 6.64 3.96
N HIS A 129 10.45 7.18 3.29
CA HIS A 129 9.14 7.41 3.91
C HIS A 129 8.52 6.10 4.43
N GLN A 130 8.61 5.01 3.65
CA GLN A 130 8.08 3.71 4.06
C GLN A 130 8.86 3.14 5.25
N ALA A 131 10.19 3.25 5.27
CA ALA A 131 11.03 2.82 6.37
C ALA A 131 10.74 3.62 7.65
N ALA A 132 10.60 4.95 7.54
CA ALA A 132 10.23 5.82 8.65
C ALA A 132 8.85 5.46 9.23
N ARG A 133 7.85 5.25 8.37
CA ARG A 133 6.53 4.76 8.82
C ARG A 133 6.64 3.40 9.51
N ARG A 134 7.41 2.46 8.96
CA ARG A 134 7.61 1.14 9.57
C ARG A 134 8.31 1.23 10.93
N ALA A 135 9.25 2.14 11.11
CA ALA A 135 9.91 2.39 12.38
C ALA A 135 8.96 3.00 13.43
N GLN A 136 8.08 3.92 13.03
CA GLN A 136 7.06 4.50 13.92
C GLN A 136 6.09 3.46 14.47
N PHE A 137 5.74 2.46 13.66
CA PHE A 137 4.85 1.36 14.05
C PHE A 137 5.61 0.06 14.35
N ALA A 138 6.93 0.12 14.53
CA ALA A 138 7.70 -1.05 14.90
C ALA A 138 7.29 -1.46 16.33
N PRO A 139 6.91 -2.73 16.56
CA PRO A 139 6.61 -3.19 17.90
C PRO A 139 7.85 -2.97 18.77
N THR A 140 7.65 -2.33 19.92
CA THR A 140 8.67 -2.18 20.95
C THR A 140 9.26 -3.57 21.23
N PRO A 141 10.60 -3.73 21.33
CA PRO A 141 11.19 -5.03 21.63
C PRO A 141 10.50 -5.63 22.86
N THR A 142 9.82 -6.75 22.63
CA THR A 142 8.98 -7.40 23.62
C THR A 142 9.85 -7.77 24.80
N ARG A 143 9.58 -7.15 25.95
CA ARG A 143 10.11 -7.57 27.25
C ARG A 143 9.92 -9.09 27.36
N PRO A 144 10.93 -9.86 27.84
CA PRO A 144 10.82 -11.32 27.93
C PRO A 144 9.51 -11.69 28.62
N LEU A 145 8.79 -12.64 28.00
CA LEU A 145 7.50 -13.17 28.45
C LEU A 145 7.54 -13.40 29.96
N GLN A 146 6.90 -12.50 30.70
CA GLN A 146 6.56 -12.77 32.09
C GLN A 146 5.59 -13.95 32.09
N SER A 147 5.81 -14.88 33.01
CA SER A 147 5.07 -16.13 33.20
C SER A 147 3.57 -15.97 32.98
N LEU A 148 2.95 -16.96 32.33
CA LEU A 148 1.51 -17.08 32.13
C LEU A 148 0.72 -16.56 33.35
N PRO A 149 -0.35 -15.77 33.16
CA PRO A 149 -1.15 -15.31 34.28
C PRO A 149 -1.63 -16.50 35.09
N GLN A 150 -1.35 -16.50 36.40
CA GLN A 150 -1.97 -17.43 37.34
C GLN A 150 -3.45 -17.05 37.43
N HIS A 151 -4.25 -17.61 36.53
CA HIS A 151 -5.70 -17.57 36.63
C HIS A 151 -6.10 -18.51 37.78
N PRO A 152 -6.80 -18.03 38.83
CA PRO A 152 -7.18 -18.87 39.96
C PRO A 152 -8.12 -20.01 39.55
N TRP A 153 -8.89 -19.84 38.48
CA TRP A 153 -9.81 -20.87 38.00
C TRP A 153 -9.33 -21.52 36.69
N PRO A 154 -9.23 -22.86 36.65
CA PRO A 154 -8.83 -23.56 35.43
C PRO A 154 -9.86 -23.38 34.32
N TRP A 155 -11.14 -23.22 34.64
CA TRP A 155 -12.23 -23.06 33.68
C TRP A 155 -12.32 -21.66 33.04
N GLN A 156 -11.52 -20.69 33.51
CA GLN A 156 -11.53 -19.33 32.99
C GLN A 156 -10.91 -19.24 31.58
N HIS A 157 -11.40 -18.29 30.78
CA HIS A 157 -10.86 -17.96 29.46
C HIS A 157 -9.41 -17.43 29.55
N GLN A 158 -8.46 -18.14 28.95
CA GLN A 158 -7.01 -17.89 29.12
C GLN A 158 -6.51 -16.58 28.48
N GLN A 159 -7.16 -16.12 27.41
CA GLN A 159 -6.74 -14.90 26.71
C GLN A 159 -7.53 -13.66 27.12
N ASN A 160 -8.65 -13.83 27.84
CA ASN A 160 -9.46 -12.69 28.28
C ASN A 160 -9.12 -12.37 29.73
N THR A 161 -8.40 -11.27 29.90
CA THR A 161 -7.88 -10.85 31.19
C THR A 161 -8.75 -9.78 31.86
N SER A 162 -9.94 -9.47 31.34
CA SER A 162 -10.88 -8.54 31.98
C SER A 162 -11.56 -9.23 33.16
N VAL A 163 -11.12 -8.87 34.36
CA VAL A 163 -11.65 -9.35 35.64
C VAL A 163 -12.30 -8.17 36.35
N GLY A 164 -13.53 -8.33 36.82
CA GLY A 164 -14.23 -7.31 37.61
C GLY A 164 -14.33 -7.74 39.05
N VAL A 165 -13.86 -6.93 40.00
CA VAL A 165 -14.00 -7.20 41.44
C VAL A 165 -15.04 -6.28 42.04
N VAL A 166 -15.97 -6.87 42.78
CA VAL A 166 -17.00 -6.18 43.55
C VAL A 166 -16.78 -6.52 45.01
N ARG A 167 -16.60 -5.52 45.87
CA ARG A 167 -16.28 -5.73 47.30
C ARG A 167 -17.50 -5.44 48.16
N GLY A 168 -17.79 -6.32 49.11
CA GLY A 168 -18.77 -6.12 50.17
C GLY A 168 -18.15 -5.49 51.41
N THR A 169 -18.98 -5.14 52.39
CA THR A 169 -18.56 -4.54 53.67
C THR A 169 -17.84 -5.52 54.59
N ASP A 170 -18.09 -6.82 54.42
CA ASP A 170 -17.67 -7.87 55.35
C ASP A 170 -16.44 -8.64 54.83
N GLY A 171 -15.67 -8.03 53.93
CA GLY A 171 -14.52 -8.66 53.25
C GLY A 171 -14.90 -9.66 52.14
N GLN A 172 -16.19 -10.00 52.01
CA GLN A 172 -16.72 -10.81 50.92
C GLN A 172 -16.57 -10.09 49.59
N CYS A 173 -15.97 -10.75 48.59
CA CYS A 173 -15.84 -10.21 47.26
C CYS A 173 -16.58 -11.10 46.25
N TRP A 174 -17.04 -10.49 45.17
CA TRP A 174 -17.53 -11.18 43.99
C TRP A 174 -16.65 -10.82 42.81
N VAL A 175 -16.19 -11.85 42.10
CA VAL A 175 -15.26 -11.73 40.99
C VAL A 175 -15.96 -12.15 39.71
N ARG A 176 -16.08 -11.21 38.80
CA ARG A 176 -16.59 -11.41 37.45
C ARG A 176 -15.47 -11.87 36.54
N VAL A 177 -15.67 -13.00 35.88
CA VAL A 177 -14.75 -13.58 34.90
C VAL A 177 -15.52 -14.20 33.73
N GLN A 178 -14.83 -14.41 32.60
CA GLN A 178 -15.41 -15.12 31.46
C GLN A 178 -14.96 -16.59 31.46
N HIS A 179 -15.90 -17.51 31.28
CA HIS A 179 -15.62 -18.92 31.07
C HIS A 179 -15.07 -19.17 29.64
N ARG A 180 -14.40 -20.31 29.42
CA ARG A 180 -13.82 -20.67 28.12
C ARG A 180 -14.84 -20.72 26.96
N ASP A 181 -16.10 -20.97 27.26
CA ASP A 181 -17.21 -20.95 26.28
C ASP A 181 -17.70 -19.53 25.93
N GLY A 182 -17.11 -18.48 26.53
CA GLY A 182 -17.49 -17.09 26.32
C GLY A 182 -18.59 -16.57 27.26
N THR A 183 -19.20 -17.43 28.09
CA THR A 183 -20.22 -17.03 29.06
C THR A 183 -19.63 -16.27 30.24
N GLN A 184 -20.41 -15.36 30.83
CA GLN A 184 -19.97 -14.59 32.00
C GLN A 184 -20.31 -15.35 33.28
N LYS A 185 -19.34 -15.40 34.20
CA LYS A 185 -19.47 -16.01 35.52
C LYS A 185 -19.19 -14.97 36.60
N ILE A 186 -19.89 -15.07 37.72
CA ILE A 186 -19.60 -14.31 38.93
C ILE A 186 -19.34 -15.29 40.06
N ALA A 187 -18.10 -15.33 40.55
CA ALA A 187 -17.64 -16.26 41.58
C ALA A 187 -17.45 -15.54 42.92
N PRO A 188 -17.81 -16.14 44.06
CA PRO A 188 -17.48 -15.60 45.37
C PRO A 188 -15.97 -15.71 45.62
N TRP A 189 -15.41 -14.73 46.33
CA TRP A 189 -14.00 -14.70 46.72
C TRP A 189 -13.80 -14.13 48.14
N PRO A 190 -13.22 -14.92 49.07
CA PRO A 190 -13.12 -16.38 49.01
C PRO A 190 -14.52 -17.02 48.90
N ALA A 191 -14.60 -18.30 48.52
CA ALA A 191 -15.87 -19.01 48.59
C ALA A 191 -16.32 -19.09 50.06
N PHE A 192 -17.58 -18.77 50.33
CA PHE A 192 -18.17 -18.76 51.67
C PHE A 192 -19.49 -19.55 51.66
N ASP A 193 -19.92 -20.05 52.81
CA ASP A 193 -21.14 -20.87 52.91
C ASP A 193 -22.41 -20.06 52.55
N GLY A 194 -23.33 -20.68 51.83
CA GLY A 194 -24.57 -20.04 51.33
C GLY A 194 -24.38 -19.07 50.17
N TRP A 195 -23.20 -19.04 49.53
CA TRP A 195 -22.96 -18.18 48.36
C TRP A 195 -23.94 -18.43 47.22
N ASP A 196 -24.42 -19.67 47.05
CA ASP A 196 -25.30 -20.16 45.99
C ASP A 196 -26.77 -19.75 46.16
N GLU A 197 -27.13 -19.19 47.32
CA GLU A 197 -28.44 -18.60 47.59
C GLU A 197 -28.47 -17.07 47.47
N VAL A 198 -27.31 -16.42 47.31
CA VAL A 198 -27.21 -14.95 47.30
C VAL A 198 -27.91 -14.35 46.09
N LEU A 199 -27.62 -14.80 44.87
CA LEU A 199 -28.26 -14.28 43.66
C LEU A 199 -29.55 -15.05 43.37
N PRO A 200 -30.67 -14.35 43.11
CA PRO A 200 -31.91 -15.02 42.73
C PRO A 200 -31.78 -15.65 41.34
N PRO A 201 -32.57 -16.69 41.02
CA PRO A 201 -32.52 -17.37 39.72
C PRO A 201 -32.75 -16.46 38.50
N SER A 202 -33.42 -15.32 38.71
CA SER A 202 -33.63 -14.30 37.68
C SER A 202 -32.33 -13.57 37.29
N VAL A 203 -31.34 -13.54 38.18
CA VAL A 203 -30.07 -12.85 38.01
C VAL A 203 -28.95 -13.81 37.64
N GLY A 204 -28.87 -14.97 38.30
CA GLY A 204 -27.87 -15.98 37.99
C GLY A 204 -28.31 -17.36 38.46
N VAL A 205 -27.76 -18.41 37.84
CA VAL A 205 -27.96 -19.79 38.25
C VAL A 205 -26.66 -20.29 38.88
N PRO A 206 -26.68 -20.81 40.13
CA PRO A 206 -25.47 -21.30 40.77
C PRO A 206 -24.98 -22.56 40.07
N ASP A 207 -23.69 -22.60 39.79
CA ASP A 207 -22.98 -23.76 39.26
C ASP A 207 -22.02 -24.25 40.35
N LEU A 208 -22.47 -25.28 41.08
CA LEU A 208 -21.72 -25.87 42.19
C LEU A 208 -20.41 -26.51 41.72
N SER A 209 -20.32 -26.92 40.45
CA SER A 209 -19.09 -27.52 39.91
C SER A 209 -17.99 -26.49 39.66
N LEU A 210 -18.37 -25.24 39.37
CA LEU A 210 -17.46 -24.14 39.13
C LEU A 210 -17.26 -23.25 40.35
N THR A 211 -18.06 -23.45 41.40
CA THR A 211 -18.22 -22.55 42.55
C THR A 211 -18.45 -21.12 42.08
N ALA A 212 -19.42 -20.93 41.17
CA ALA A 212 -19.73 -19.63 40.58
C ALA A 212 -21.17 -19.57 40.07
N TYR A 213 -21.71 -18.37 39.89
CA TYR A 213 -22.97 -18.16 39.17
C TYR A 213 -22.74 -18.04 37.67
N ALA A 214 -23.54 -18.75 36.88
CA ALA A 214 -23.71 -18.47 35.47
C ALA A 214 -24.71 -17.32 35.28
N VAL A 215 -24.26 -16.25 34.62
CA VAL A 215 -25.02 -15.00 34.51
C VAL A 215 -25.29 -14.70 33.03
N LYS A 216 -26.56 -14.50 32.67
CA LYS A 216 -26.96 -14.12 31.30
C LYS A 216 -26.75 -12.62 31.05
N ASP A 217 -27.03 -11.80 32.05
CA ASP A 217 -26.82 -10.35 32.02
C ASP A 217 -25.92 -9.93 33.20
N VAL A 218 -24.64 -9.71 32.89
CA VAL A 218 -23.64 -9.31 33.88
C VAL A 218 -23.93 -7.93 34.47
N VAL A 219 -24.54 -7.02 33.70
CA VAL A 219 -24.86 -5.67 34.16
C VAL A 219 -25.94 -5.73 35.22
N MET A 220 -26.98 -6.53 34.98
CA MET A 220 -28.06 -6.75 35.95
C MET A 220 -27.54 -7.35 37.26
N ALA A 221 -26.63 -8.33 37.19
CA ALA A 221 -26.05 -8.92 38.40
C ALA A 221 -25.19 -7.94 39.20
N LEU A 222 -24.38 -7.11 38.53
CA LEU A 222 -23.57 -6.08 39.19
C LEU A 222 -24.45 -4.98 39.82
N GLN A 223 -25.54 -4.59 39.15
CA GLN A 223 -26.52 -3.65 39.71
C GLN A 223 -27.24 -4.24 40.93
N TRP A 224 -27.60 -5.52 40.88
CA TRP A 224 -28.23 -6.22 41.99
C TRP A 224 -27.32 -6.28 43.22
N LEU A 225 -26.03 -6.55 43.02
CA LEU A 225 -25.02 -6.52 44.08
C LEU A 225 -24.88 -5.09 44.64
N ARG A 226 -24.76 -4.09 43.77
CA ARG A 226 -24.66 -2.69 44.19
C ARG A 226 -25.84 -2.22 45.03
N ALA A 227 -27.06 -2.65 44.69
CA ALA A 227 -28.27 -2.33 45.45
C ALA A 227 -28.24 -2.87 46.90
N ARG A 228 -27.35 -3.82 47.21
CA ARG A 228 -27.17 -4.42 48.53
C ARG A 228 -25.91 -3.93 49.26
N GLY A 229 -25.32 -2.84 48.80
CA GLY A 229 -24.18 -2.20 49.47
C GLY A 229 -22.82 -2.68 48.99
N PHE A 230 -22.75 -3.53 47.96
CA PHE A 230 -21.48 -3.87 47.33
C PHE A 230 -20.95 -2.69 46.48
N SER A 231 -19.62 -2.59 46.36
CA SER A 231 -18.94 -1.51 45.65
C SER A 231 -19.23 -1.50 44.14
N THR A 232 -18.86 -0.42 43.46
CA THR A 232 -18.77 -0.45 42.00
C THR A 232 -17.69 -1.44 41.54
N PRO A 233 -17.88 -2.13 40.40
CA PRO A 233 -16.91 -3.10 39.90
C PRO A 233 -15.60 -2.43 39.52
N GLU A 234 -14.50 -2.87 40.11
CA GLU A 234 -13.15 -2.49 39.72
C GLU A 234 -12.66 -3.47 38.64
N VAL A 235 -12.49 -3.00 37.40
CA VAL A 235 -12.11 -3.84 36.26
C VAL A 235 -10.62 -3.74 36.00
N SER A 236 -9.91 -4.86 36.12
CA SER A 236 -8.46 -4.93 35.87
C SER A 236 -8.03 -6.32 35.39
N ARG A 237 -6.71 -6.57 35.37
CA ARG A 237 -6.08 -7.86 35.04
C ARG A 237 -5.70 -8.61 36.32
N TRP A 238 -5.60 -9.93 36.25
CA TRP A 238 -5.29 -10.80 37.41
C TRP A 238 -4.12 -10.35 38.29
N PRO A 239 -2.95 -9.93 37.76
CA PRO A 239 -1.85 -9.48 38.62
C PRO A 239 -2.18 -8.27 39.50
N GLU A 240 -3.08 -7.40 39.04
CA GLU A 240 -3.54 -6.24 39.82
C GLU A 240 -4.71 -6.62 40.72
N VAL A 241 -5.61 -7.47 40.24
CA VAL A 241 -6.73 -8.02 41.02
C VAL A 241 -6.25 -8.82 42.24
N LEU A 242 -5.19 -9.63 42.10
CA LEU A 242 -4.63 -10.40 43.23
C LEU A 242 -4.02 -9.51 44.32
N LYS A 243 -3.63 -8.27 44.02
CA LYS A 243 -3.12 -7.33 45.04
C LYS A 243 -4.25 -6.72 45.89
N ILE A 244 -5.47 -6.73 45.37
CA ILE A 244 -6.63 -6.09 46.00
C ILE A 244 -7.60 -7.07 46.64
N LEU A 245 -7.56 -8.34 46.23
CA LEU A 245 -8.39 -9.38 46.81
C LEU A 245 -7.84 -9.82 48.17
N PRO A 246 -8.72 -10.20 49.11
CA PRO A 246 -8.28 -10.85 50.34
C PRO A 246 -7.54 -12.16 50.00
N PRO A 247 -6.49 -12.51 50.77
CA PRO A 247 -5.82 -13.79 50.61
C PRO A 247 -6.83 -14.92 50.82
N VAL A 248 -6.74 -15.97 50.02
CA VAL A 248 -7.45 -17.21 50.31
C VAL A 248 -6.66 -17.89 51.42
N ASP A 249 -7.16 -17.87 52.64
CA ASP A 249 -6.61 -18.72 53.70
C ASP A 249 -6.85 -20.18 53.29
N GLU A 250 -5.82 -20.84 52.76
CA GLU A 250 -5.73 -22.30 52.78
C GLU A 250 -5.48 -22.71 54.24
N SER A 251 -6.53 -22.66 55.07
CA SER A 251 -6.49 -23.37 56.34
C SER A 251 -6.77 -24.86 56.10
N PRO A 252 -5.98 -25.76 56.72
CA PRO A 252 -5.86 -27.18 56.37
C PRO A 252 -7.10 -28.02 56.62
#